data_AF-A0A060Z5T2-F1
#
_entry.id   AF-A0A060Z5T2-F1
#
_cell.length_a   1.000
_cell.length_b   1.000
_cell.length_c   1.000
_cell.angle_alpha   90.00
_cell.angle_beta   90.00
_cell.angle_gamma   90.00
#
_symmetry.space_group_name_H-M   'P 1'
#
loop_
_entity.id
_entity.type
_entity.pdbx_description
1 polymer ?
#
loop_
_entity_poly.entity_id
_entity_poly.type
_entity_poly.pdbx_seq_one_letter_code
_entity_poly.pdbx_strand_id
1 'polypeptide(L)'
;MATYQEFIQQNEDRDGVRFSWNLWPSSRLEATRLVVPVSCLFTPLKERPDLPPVQYEPVLCSRANCKAVLNPLCQVDYRAKIWACNFCFQRNPFPPSYAGISDVNQPAELMPQFSTIEYIVQRGPPNPLIFLYVVDTCLEEEDLQALKESLQMSLSLLPPNALVGLITFGRMVQVHELSCEGIAKSYVFRGTKELSSKQIQEMLGLTNPSASGPQGRPAAPQDPAVTCRFLQPVHKVDMNLTDLLGELQRDPWPVPQGKRPLRSTGIALSIAVGLLEVITVT
;
A
#
# COMPACT_ATOMS: atom_id res chain seq x y z
N MET A 1 30.76 -20.02 22.56
CA MET A 1 30.73 -19.96 21.09
C MET A 1 29.29 -20.13 20.68
N ALA A 2 28.73 -19.22 19.88
CA ALA A 2 27.37 -19.42 19.36
C ALA A 2 27.36 -20.64 18.43
N THR A 3 26.40 -21.53 18.60
CA THR A 3 26.19 -22.66 17.69
C THR A 3 25.66 -22.15 16.34
N TYR A 4 25.78 -22.93 15.27
CA TYR A 4 25.17 -22.55 13.97
C TYR A 4 23.65 -22.36 14.08
N GLN A 5 22.99 -23.12 14.95
CA GLN A 5 21.57 -22.98 15.20
C GLN A 5 21.24 -21.63 15.85
N GLU A 6 21.98 -21.25 16.90
CA GLU A 6 21.82 -19.95 17.55
C GLU A 6 22.11 -18.80 16.59
N PHE A 7 23.14 -18.94 15.74
CA PHE A 7 23.45 -17.94 14.71
C PHE A 7 22.28 -17.74 13.75
N ILE A 8 21.70 -18.82 13.22
CA ILE A 8 20.56 -18.74 12.29
C ILE A 8 19.38 -18.05 12.97
N GLN A 9 19.05 -18.46 14.20
CA GLN A 9 17.91 -17.92 14.93
C GLN A 9 18.10 -16.43 15.25
N GLN A 10 19.29 -16.02 15.70
CA GLN A 10 19.59 -14.62 16.01
C GLN A 10 19.52 -13.72 14.76
N ASN A 11 20.00 -14.18 13.59
CA ASN A 11 19.90 -13.39 12.36
C ASN A 11 18.46 -13.33 11.84
N GLU A 12 17.69 -14.42 11.98
CA GLU A 12 16.27 -14.41 11.63
C GLU A 12 15.50 -13.45 12.55
N ASP A 13 15.76 -13.47 13.85
CA ASP A 13 15.14 -12.60 14.86
C ASP A 13 15.50 -11.13 14.70
N ARG A 14 16.77 -10.84 14.41
CA ARG A 14 17.22 -9.47 14.19
C ARG A 14 16.82 -8.95 12.80
N ASP A 15 17.27 -9.62 11.74
CA ASP A 15 17.22 -9.05 10.39
C ASP A 15 16.04 -9.58 9.55
N GLY A 16 15.23 -10.49 10.09
CA GLY A 16 14.12 -11.10 9.37
C GLY A 16 14.57 -11.95 8.18
N VAL A 17 15.81 -12.46 8.21
CA VAL A 17 16.43 -13.16 7.10
C VAL A 17 16.90 -14.56 7.45
N ARG A 18 16.67 -15.51 6.54
CA ARG A 18 17.18 -16.88 6.66
C ARG A 18 17.74 -17.35 5.32
N PHE A 19 19.03 -17.64 5.30
CA PHE A 19 19.72 -18.09 4.08
C PHE A 19 19.72 -19.61 3.94
N SER A 20 19.74 -20.09 2.70
CA SER A 20 20.08 -21.48 2.37
C SER A 20 21.53 -21.81 2.73
N TRP A 21 22.43 -20.83 2.59
CA TRP A 21 23.85 -20.91 2.93
C TRP A 21 24.31 -19.63 3.65
N ASN A 22 24.78 -19.76 4.89
CA ASN A 22 25.36 -18.65 5.67
C ASN A 22 26.86 -18.45 5.42
N LEU A 23 27.48 -19.35 4.64
CA LEU A 23 28.85 -19.25 4.16
C LEU A 23 28.81 -19.44 2.64
N TRP A 24 29.30 -18.43 1.91
CA TRP A 24 29.20 -18.40 0.46
C TRP A 24 30.46 -18.96 -0.21
N PRO A 25 30.32 -19.59 -1.39
CA PRO A 25 31.46 -20.05 -2.17
C PRO A 25 32.30 -18.85 -2.63
N SER A 26 33.62 -18.93 -2.43
CA SER A 26 34.55 -17.88 -2.86
C SER A 26 34.92 -17.97 -4.34
N SER A 27 34.60 -19.07 -5.01
CA SER A 27 34.92 -19.30 -6.42
C SER A 27 33.67 -19.56 -7.27
N ARG A 28 33.73 -19.15 -8.55
CA ARG A 28 32.66 -19.41 -9.52
C ARG A 28 32.45 -20.91 -9.78
N LEU A 29 33.51 -21.71 -9.67
CA LEU A 29 33.45 -23.16 -9.86
C LEU A 29 32.63 -23.81 -8.74
N GLU A 30 32.89 -23.45 -7.48
CA GLU A 30 32.12 -23.94 -6.33
C GLU A 30 30.67 -23.45 -6.37
N ALA A 31 30.46 -22.18 -6.75
CA ALA A 31 29.11 -21.63 -6.89
C ALA A 31 28.26 -22.41 -7.91
N THR A 32 28.84 -22.79 -9.06
CA THR A 32 28.15 -23.59 -10.08
C THR A 32 27.83 -25.01 -9.61
N ARG A 33 28.58 -25.53 -8.64
CA ARG A 33 28.39 -26.89 -8.09
C ARG A 33 27.36 -26.94 -6.95
N LEU A 34 26.88 -25.80 -6.46
CA LEU A 34 25.85 -25.78 -5.44
C LEU A 34 24.54 -26.35 -6.00
N VAL A 35 24.06 -27.43 -5.38
CA VAL A 35 22.77 -28.05 -5.73
C VAL A 35 21.61 -27.16 -5.31
N VAL A 36 21.73 -26.51 -4.14
CA VAL A 36 20.78 -25.50 -3.65
C VAL A 36 21.39 -24.12 -3.87
N PRO A 37 20.72 -23.18 -4.55
CA PRO A 37 21.28 -21.84 -4.78
C PRO A 37 21.48 -21.08 -3.47
N VAL A 38 22.39 -20.09 -3.49
CA VAL A 38 22.44 -19.07 -2.43
C VAL A 38 21.20 -18.20 -2.56
N SER A 39 20.29 -18.34 -1.61
CA SER A 39 19.02 -17.62 -1.55
C SER A 39 18.68 -17.30 -0.10
N CYS A 40 17.74 -16.39 0.11
CA CYS A 40 17.20 -16.12 1.44
C CYS A 40 15.68 -16.01 1.41
N LEU A 41 15.07 -16.34 2.55
CA LEU A 41 13.74 -15.91 2.92
C LEU A 41 13.91 -14.60 3.68
N PHE A 42 13.24 -13.54 3.22
CA PHE A 42 13.35 -12.21 3.79
C PHE A 42 11.97 -11.68 4.17
N THR A 43 11.84 -11.24 5.42
CA THR A 43 10.62 -10.66 5.99
C THR A 43 10.85 -9.16 6.23
N PRO A 44 10.55 -8.29 5.24
CA PRO A 44 10.90 -6.87 5.32
C PRO A 44 10.24 -6.12 6.48
N LEU A 45 9.01 -6.50 6.83
CA LEU A 45 8.23 -5.90 7.91
C LEU A 45 8.16 -6.83 9.13
N LYS A 46 9.28 -7.49 9.48
CA LYS A 46 9.35 -8.28 10.71
C LYS A 46 9.21 -7.34 11.91
N GLU A 47 8.29 -7.66 12.81
CA GLU A 47 8.04 -6.85 14.01
C GLU A 47 9.28 -6.81 14.91
N ARG A 48 9.67 -5.59 15.28
CA ARG A 48 10.83 -5.32 16.15
C ARG A 48 10.43 -4.30 17.23
N PRO A 49 9.74 -4.74 18.30
CA PRO A 49 9.29 -3.84 19.36
C PRO A 49 10.46 -3.22 20.14
N ASP A 50 11.66 -3.79 20.02
CA ASP A 50 12.88 -3.34 20.66
C ASP A 50 13.59 -2.18 19.93
N LEU A 51 13.26 -1.93 18.65
CA LEU A 51 13.88 -0.88 17.84
C LEU A 51 12.83 0.12 17.33
N PRO A 52 12.70 1.30 17.95
CA PRO A 52 11.80 2.33 17.43
C PRO A 52 12.34 2.91 16.11
N PRO A 53 11.45 3.37 15.22
CA PRO A 53 11.84 3.97 13.96
C PRO A 53 12.55 5.30 14.18
N VAL A 54 13.53 5.62 13.32
CA VAL A 54 14.30 6.85 13.40
C VAL A 54 13.67 7.98 12.59
N GLN A 55 13.62 9.19 13.16
CA GLN A 55 12.91 10.35 12.58
C GLN A 55 13.84 11.27 11.79
N TYR A 56 14.63 10.70 10.88
CA TYR A 56 15.50 11.45 9.99
C TYR A 56 15.68 10.73 8.66
N GLU A 57 16.18 11.45 7.65
CA GLU A 57 16.41 10.86 6.33
C GLU A 57 17.62 9.93 6.32
N PRO A 58 17.56 8.82 5.56
CA PRO A 58 18.69 7.91 5.42
C PRO A 58 19.86 8.60 4.71
N VAL A 59 21.08 8.41 5.24
CA VAL A 59 22.31 8.91 4.61
C VAL A 59 22.69 8.01 3.44
N LEU A 60 22.70 8.57 2.22
CA LEU A 60 22.95 7.81 0.99
C LEU A 60 24.38 8.00 0.48
N CYS A 61 24.93 6.96 -0.13
CA CYS A 61 26.18 7.04 -0.89
C CYS A 61 26.03 8.04 -2.05
N SER A 62 26.98 8.97 -2.18
CA SER A 62 26.97 10.04 -3.18
C SER A 62 27.07 9.53 -4.62
N ARG A 63 27.72 8.38 -4.83
CA ARG A 63 27.88 7.75 -6.14
C ARG A 63 26.53 7.41 -6.77
N ALA A 64 26.26 7.96 -7.96
CA ALA A 64 24.97 7.91 -8.66
C ALA A 64 24.44 6.49 -8.91
N ASN A 65 25.32 5.56 -9.28
CA ASN A 65 24.96 4.17 -9.56
C ASN A 65 25.05 3.23 -8.33
N CYS A 66 25.27 3.78 -7.12
CA CYS A 66 25.30 2.99 -5.89
C CYS A 66 24.11 3.31 -4.99
N LYS A 67 24.01 4.56 -4.50
CA LYS A 67 22.93 5.02 -3.59
C LYS A 67 22.64 4.11 -2.37
N ALA A 68 23.57 3.25 -1.99
CA ALA A 68 23.45 2.42 -0.79
C ALA A 68 23.32 3.31 0.46
N VAL A 69 22.53 2.84 1.41
CA VAL A 69 22.31 3.50 2.70
C VAL A 69 23.51 3.24 3.61
N LEU A 70 23.89 4.25 4.40
CA LEU A 70 24.84 4.10 5.50
C LEU A 70 24.39 2.96 6.43
N ASN A 71 25.30 2.06 6.75
CA ASN A 71 25.00 0.85 7.52
C ASN A 71 26.23 0.44 8.36
N PRO A 72 26.10 -0.48 9.33
CA PRO A 72 27.18 -0.82 10.27
C PRO A 72 28.44 -1.42 9.63
N LEU A 73 28.37 -1.85 8.36
CA LEU A 73 29.51 -2.42 7.63
C LEU A 73 30.37 -1.34 6.95
N CYS A 74 29.93 -0.08 6.94
CA CYS A 74 30.67 1.04 6.38
C CYS A 74 31.84 1.43 7.30
N GLN A 75 33.01 1.67 6.73
CA GLN A 75 34.15 2.17 7.49
C GLN A 75 34.02 3.68 7.71
N VAL A 76 34.23 4.14 8.93
CA VAL A 76 34.03 5.54 9.32
C VAL A 76 35.34 6.16 9.80
N ASP A 77 35.64 7.35 9.30
CA ASP A 77 36.70 8.21 9.81
C ASP A 77 36.05 9.39 10.55
N TYR A 78 35.99 9.29 11.88
CA TYR A 78 35.41 10.32 12.75
C TYR A 78 36.24 11.60 12.81
N ARG A 79 37.52 11.58 12.43
CA ARG A 79 38.37 12.77 12.42
C ARG A 79 38.13 13.59 11.15
N ALA A 80 38.12 12.93 10.00
CA ALA A 80 37.85 13.56 8.72
C ALA A 80 36.35 13.74 8.42
N LYS A 81 35.47 13.16 9.25
CA LYS A 81 34.00 13.19 9.10
C LYS A 81 33.56 12.62 7.74
N ILE A 82 34.16 11.49 7.37
CA ILE A 82 33.85 10.76 6.13
C ILE A 82 33.54 9.30 6.43
N TRP A 83 32.82 8.65 5.53
CA TRP A 83 32.57 7.21 5.55
C TRP A 83 32.82 6.59 4.18
N ALA A 84 33.29 5.35 4.15
CA ALA A 84 33.51 4.58 2.95
C ALA A 84 32.38 3.55 2.78
N CYS A 85 31.67 3.63 1.66
CA CYS A 85 30.59 2.70 1.33
C CYS A 85 31.14 1.28 1.15
N ASN A 86 30.58 0.30 1.87
CA ASN A 86 30.99 -1.11 1.81
C ASN A 86 30.65 -1.82 0.48
N PHE A 87 29.82 -1.21 -0.38
CA PHE A 87 29.48 -1.76 -1.68
C PHE A 87 30.39 -1.28 -2.81
N CYS A 88 30.67 0.03 -2.86
CA CYS A 88 31.38 0.64 -4.01
C CYS A 88 32.68 1.36 -3.64
N PHE A 89 33.05 1.36 -2.36
CA PHE A 89 34.23 2.01 -1.77
C PHE A 89 34.32 3.53 -1.98
N GLN A 90 33.24 4.17 -2.42
CA GLN A 90 33.14 5.63 -2.50
C GLN A 90 33.27 6.21 -1.09
N ARG A 91 34.15 7.21 -0.95
CA ARG A 91 34.23 8.05 0.25
C ARG A 91 33.17 9.15 0.16
N ASN A 92 32.37 9.27 1.20
CA ASN A 92 31.26 10.20 1.30
C ASN A 92 31.46 11.08 2.53
N PRO A 93 31.27 12.41 2.43
CA PRO A 93 31.18 13.25 3.61
C PRO A 93 29.89 12.95 4.38
N PHE A 94 29.92 13.09 5.70
CA PHE A 94 28.69 13.11 6.48
C PHE A 94 27.87 14.39 6.20
N PRO A 95 26.54 14.33 6.31
CA PRO A 95 25.69 15.52 6.23
C PRO A 95 25.98 16.47 7.41
N PRO A 96 25.64 17.77 7.29
CA PRO A 96 25.87 18.75 8.37
C PRO A 96 25.22 18.39 9.70
N SER A 97 24.09 17.67 9.68
CA SER A 97 23.40 17.15 10.88
C SER A 97 24.28 16.21 11.72
N TYR A 98 25.31 15.61 11.11
CA TYR A 98 26.19 14.63 11.75
C TYR A 98 27.55 15.25 12.13
N ALA A 99 27.66 16.59 12.18
CA ALA A 99 28.92 17.26 12.52
C ALA A 99 29.51 16.83 13.88
N GLY A 100 28.64 16.49 14.85
CA GLY A 100 29.01 16.02 16.19
C GLY A 100 29.32 14.52 16.32
N ILE A 101 29.38 13.77 15.21
CA ILE A 101 29.63 12.33 15.24
C ILE A 101 31.01 12.01 15.84
N SER A 102 31.10 11.00 16.71
CA SER A 102 32.37 10.53 17.28
C SER A 102 32.28 9.04 17.63
N ASP A 103 33.39 8.43 18.02
CA ASP A 103 33.41 7.01 18.43
C ASP A 103 32.42 6.69 19.55
N VAL A 104 32.15 7.66 20.44
CA VAL A 104 31.21 7.52 21.57
C VAL A 104 29.80 8.01 21.26
N ASN A 105 29.64 8.83 20.21
CA ASN A 105 28.36 9.40 19.78
C ASN A 105 28.12 9.01 18.32
N GLN A 106 27.79 7.74 18.11
CA GLN A 106 27.51 7.18 16.80
C GLN A 106 26.01 7.26 16.50
N PRO A 107 25.63 7.55 15.25
CA PRO A 107 24.25 7.47 14.81
C PRO A 107 23.76 6.01 14.86
N ALA A 108 22.44 5.81 15.00
CA ALA A 108 21.85 4.49 15.20
C ALA A 108 22.21 3.52 14.07
N GLU A 109 22.22 3.97 12.80
CA GLU A 109 22.50 3.13 11.64
C GLU A 109 23.94 2.59 11.53
N LEU A 110 24.86 3.04 12.40
CA LEU A 110 26.22 2.49 12.49
C LEU A 110 26.38 1.47 13.61
N MET A 111 25.41 1.38 14.51
CA MET A 111 25.43 0.43 15.62
C MET A 111 25.09 -0.99 15.10
N PRO A 112 25.86 -2.04 15.45
CA PRO A 112 25.60 -3.39 14.96
C PRO A 112 24.23 -3.98 15.35
N GLN A 113 23.58 -3.44 16.39
CA GLN A 113 22.24 -3.84 16.80
C GLN A 113 21.16 -3.34 15.82
N PHE A 114 21.45 -2.29 15.04
CA PHE A 114 20.57 -1.63 14.08
C PHE A 114 20.95 -1.97 12.62
N SER A 115 21.43 -3.19 12.37
CA SER A 115 21.62 -3.71 11.01
C SER A 115 20.34 -3.66 10.18
N THR A 116 19.19 -3.85 10.83
CA THR A 116 17.85 -3.58 10.31
C THR A 116 17.26 -2.40 11.06
N ILE A 117 16.91 -1.35 10.33
CA ILE A 117 16.46 -0.05 10.86
C ILE A 117 15.39 0.53 9.95
N GLU A 118 14.39 1.18 10.54
CA GLU A 118 13.29 1.85 9.83
C GLU A 118 13.42 3.37 9.94
N TYR A 119 13.28 4.07 8.81
CA TYR A 119 13.36 5.53 8.73
C TYR A 119 11.98 6.12 8.46
N ILE A 120 11.61 7.13 9.25
CA ILE A 120 10.42 7.96 8.98
C ILE A 120 10.87 9.15 8.13
N VAL A 121 10.51 9.12 6.86
CA VAL A 121 10.81 10.19 5.90
C VAL A 121 9.58 11.09 5.75
N GLN A 122 9.78 12.41 5.87
CA GLN A 122 8.72 13.39 5.66
C GLN A 122 8.50 13.64 4.16
N ARG A 123 7.72 12.76 3.51
CA ARG A 123 7.33 12.94 2.10
C ARG A 123 5.93 13.54 2.00
N GLY A 124 5.84 14.85 2.25
CA GLY A 124 4.59 15.60 2.10
C GLY A 124 3.47 15.10 3.04
N PRO A 125 2.22 15.57 2.83
CA PRO A 125 1.09 15.07 3.60
C PRO A 125 0.83 13.59 3.29
N PRO A 126 0.54 12.75 4.30
CA PRO A 126 0.24 11.34 4.07
C PRO A 126 -1.07 11.20 3.30
N ASN A 127 -1.08 10.33 2.28
CA ASN A 127 -2.31 9.96 1.60
C ASN A 127 -3.18 9.11 2.53
N PRO A 128 -4.51 9.34 2.58
CA PRO A 128 -5.40 8.50 3.37
C PRO A 128 -5.42 7.07 2.83
N LEU A 129 -5.70 6.10 3.71
CA LEU A 129 -5.97 4.72 3.29
C LEU A 129 -7.25 4.66 2.47
N ILE A 130 -7.34 3.73 1.52
CA ILE A 130 -8.53 3.56 0.68
C ILE A 130 -9.02 2.12 0.80
N PHE A 131 -10.30 1.95 1.14
CA PHE A 131 -10.98 0.66 1.22
C PHE A 131 -12.19 0.67 0.26
N LEU A 132 -12.15 -0.19 -0.76
CA LEU A 132 -13.24 -0.34 -1.72
C LEU A 132 -13.88 -1.72 -1.54
N TYR A 133 -15.10 -1.75 -1.01
CA TYR A 133 -15.87 -2.97 -0.87
C TYR A 133 -16.46 -3.37 -2.22
N VAL A 134 -16.21 -4.59 -2.67
CA VAL A 134 -16.76 -5.15 -3.92
C VAL A 134 -17.55 -6.41 -3.58
N VAL A 135 -18.87 -6.26 -3.48
CA VAL A 135 -19.76 -7.22 -2.80
C VAL A 135 -20.65 -7.96 -3.80
N ASP A 136 -20.61 -9.29 -3.76
CA ASP A 136 -21.49 -10.16 -4.53
C ASP A 136 -22.86 -10.28 -3.85
N THR A 137 -23.94 -10.05 -4.60
CA THR A 137 -25.33 -10.21 -4.12
C THR A 137 -26.00 -11.48 -4.63
N CYS A 138 -25.32 -12.31 -5.43
CA CYS A 138 -25.80 -13.62 -5.90
C CYS A 138 -25.57 -14.74 -4.87
N LEU A 139 -25.89 -14.48 -3.60
CA LEU A 139 -25.72 -15.38 -2.43
C LEU A 139 -27.08 -15.80 -1.86
N GLU A 140 -27.09 -16.72 -0.90
CA GLU A 140 -28.26 -17.00 -0.07
C GLU A 140 -28.47 -15.88 0.98
N GLU A 141 -29.68 -15.78 1.53
CA GLU A 141 -30.03 -14.68 2.43
C GLU A 141 -29.26 -14.74 3.76
N GLU A 142 -29.05 -15.94 4.30
CA GLU A 142 -28.26 -16.18 5.51
C GLU A 142 -26.78 -15.78 5.31
N ASP A 143 -26.18 -16.21 4.19
CA ASP A 143 -24.80 -15.85 3.83
C ASP A 143 -24.65 -14.35 3.62
N LEU A 144 -25.60 -13.72 2.92
CA LEU A 144 -25.58 -12.28 2.68
C LEU A 144 -25.73 -11.52 4.00
N GLN A 145 -26.60 -11.97 4.91
CA GLN A 145 -26.78 -11.35 6.22
C GLN A 145 -25.50 -11.41 7.05
N ALA A 146 -24.84 -12.57 7.12
CA ALA A 146 -23.56 -12.71 7.81
C ALA A 146 -22.45 -11.83 7.18
N LEU A 147 -22.46 -11.69 5.85
CA LEU A 147 -21.54 -10.81 5.13
C LEU A 147 -21.78 -9.33 5.49
N LYS A 148 -23.03 -8.87 5.55
CA LYS A 148 -23.36 -7.49 5.95
C LYS A 148 -22.80 -7.15 7.34
N GLU A 149 -23.04 -8.04 8.31
CA GLU A 149 -22.57 -7.87 9.68
C GLU A 149 -21.04 -7.78 9.75
N SER A 150 -20.35 -8.64 8.98
CA SER A 150 -18.88 -8.62 8.88
C SER A 150 -18.36 -7.33 8.24
N LEU A 151 -19.03 -6.83 7.20
CA LEU A 151 -18.67 -5.58 6.53
C LEU A 151 -18.87 -4.37 7.45
N GLN A 152 -20.00 -4.30 8.15
CA GLN A 152 -20.30 -3.25 9.14
C GLN A 152 -19.29 -3.27 10.30
N MET A 153 -18.94 -4.45 10.81
CA MET A 153 -17.89 -4.59 11.82
C MET A 153 -16.55 -4.06 11.29
N SER A 154 -16.15 -4.45 10.07
CA SER A 154 -14.89 -3.99 9.48
C SER A 154 -14.84 -2.47 9.31
N LEU A 155 -15.96 -1.84 8.94
CA LEU A 155 -16.10 -0.39 8.78
C LEU A 155 -15.81 0.35 10.10
N SER A 156 -16.25 -0.21 11.23
CA SER A 156 -16.01 0.37 12.57
C SER A 156 -14.54 0.35 13.01
N LEU A 157 -13.70 -0.48 12.37
CA LEU A 157 -12.27 -0.61 12.68
C LEU A 157 -11.39 0.28 11.78
N LEU A 158 -11.97 0.90 10.74
CA LEU A 158 -11.21 1.73 9.81
C LEU A 158 -10.81 3.07 10.45
N PRO A 159 -9.62 3.62 10.11
CA PRO A 159 -9.24 4.97 10.52
C PRO A 159 -10.27 6.00 10.06
N PRO A 160 -10.62 7.02 10.88
CA PRO A 160 -11.65 7.99 10.54
C PRO A 160 -11.41 8.74 9.22
N ASN A 161 -10.15 8.99 8.88
CA ASN A 161 -9.71 9.68 7.67
C ASN A 161 -9.52 8.77 6.46
N ALA A 162 -9.68 7.45 6.60
CA ALA A 162 -9.65 6.53 5.47
C ALA A 162 -10.82 6.82 4.52
N LEU A 163 -10.60 6.67 3.22
CA LEU A 163 -11.63 6.76 2.21
C LEU A 163 -12.27 5.39 2.01
N VAL A 164 -13.60 5.35 1.97
CA VAL A 164 -14.38 4.15 1.75
C VAL A 164 -15.28 4.29 0.54
N GLY A 165 -15.41 3.21 -0.23
CA GLY A 165 -16.34 3.09 -1.35
C GLY A 165 -17.04 1.74 -1.38
N LEU A 166 -18.14 1.67 -2.13
CA LEU A 166 -18.92 0.44 -2.29
C LEU A 166 -19.29 0.20 -3.75
N ILE A 167 -19.05 -1.03 -4.19
CA ILE A 167 -19.53 -1.61 -5.43
C ILE A 167 -20.29 -2.89 -5.07
N THR A 168 -21.52 -3.01 -5.53
CA THR A 168 -22.28 -4.26 -5.42
C THR A 168 -22.46 -4.86 -6.80
N PHE A 169 -22.48 -6.18 -6.91
CA PHE A 169 -22.67 -6.82 -8.19
C PHE A 169 -23.44 -8.13 -8.10
N GLY A 170 -24.16 -8.42 -9.17
CA GLY A 170 -24.78 -9.71 -9.45
C GLY A 170 -24.76 -9.91 -10.96
N ARG A 171 -25.93 -9.85 -11.60
CA ARG A 171 -25.99 -9.78 -13.08
C ARG A 171 -25.43 -8.46 -13.63
N MET A 172 -25.66 -7.38 -12.90
CA MET A 172 -25.16 -6.03 -13.20
C MET A 172 -24.17 -5.59 -12.13
N VAL A 173 -23.34 -4.60 -12.44
CA VAL A 173 -22.41 -3.99 -11.48
C VAL A 173 -22.94 -2.61 -11.11
N GLN A 174 -23.03 -2.29 -9.83
CA GLN A 174 -23.52 -1.03 -9.30
C GLN A 174 -22.40 -0.33 -8.52
N VAL A 175 -22.01 0.87 -8.96
CA VAL A 175 -21.06 1.72 -8.24
C VAL A 175 -21.86 2.74 -7.43
N HIS A 176 -21.74 2.71 -6.11
CA HIS A 176 -22.56 3.54 -5.21
C HIS A 176 -21.91 4.92 -5.00
N GLU A 177 -22.73 5.97 -5.11
CA GLU A 177 -22.34 7.34 -4.82
C GLU A 177 -22.67 7.64 -3.35
N LEU A 178 -21.64 7.86 -2.53
CA LEU A 178 -21.78 8.02 -1.08
C LEU A 178 -21.98 9.48 -0.66
N SER A 179 -21.75 10.43 -1.57
CA SER A 179 -21.90 11.87 -1.31
C SER A 179 -23.34 12.38 -1.39
N CYS A 180 -24.35 11.52 -1.50
CA CYS A 180 -25.75 11.91 -1.64
C CYS A 180 -26.48 11.94 -0.30
N GLU A 181 -27.13 13.06 0.02
CA GLU A 181 -28.01 13.19 1.18
C GLU A 181 -29.46 12.86 0.78
N GLY A 182 -30.12 11.98 1.53
CA GLY A 182 -31.55 11.64 1.37
C GLY A 182 -31.91 10.73 0.20
N ILE A 183 -30.99 10.44 -0.73
CA ILE A 183 -31.21 9.50 -1.85
C ILE A 183 -29.94 8.66 -2.07
N ALA A 184 -30.07 7.34 -2.04
CA ALA A 184 -29.00 6.43 -2.45
C ALA A 184 -28.93 6.35 -3.98
N LYS A 185 -27.87 6.91 -4.57
CA LYS A 185 -27.64 6.89 -6.02
C LYS A 185 -26.55 5.88 -6.39
N SER A 186 -26.77 5.13 -7.47
CA SER A 186 -25.78 4.19 -8.00
C SER A 186 -25.72 4.23 -9.53
N TYR A 187 -24.54 3.92 -10.07
CA TYR A 187 -24.27 3.82 -11.49
C TYR A 187 -24.25 2.36 -11.91
N VAL A 188 -25.13 1.97 -12.83
CA VAL A 188 -25.32 0.57 -13.22
C VAL A 188 -24.61 0.28 -14.54
N PHE A 189 -23.70 -0.67 -14.51
CA PHE A 189 -22.96 -1.16 -15.66
C PHE A 189 -23.41 -2.58 -16.02
N ARG A 190 -23.40 -2.89 -17.32
CA ARG A 190 -23.70 -4.24 -17.80
C ARG A 190 -22.55 -5.18 -17.46
N GLY A 191 -22.85 -6.26 -16.75
CA GLY A 191 -21.87 -7.29 -16.38
C GLY A 191 -21.33 -8.16 -17.52
N THR A 192 -21.60 -7.80 -18.78
CA THR A 192 -21.16 -8.52 -19.99
C THR A 192 -20.24 -7.71 -20.88
N LYS A 193 -19.98 -6.43 -20.57
CA LYS A 193 -19.17 -5.53 -21.38
C LYS A 193 -17.98 -5.05 -20.56
N GLU A 194 -16.78 -5.34 -21.02
CA GLU A 194 -15.55 -4.76 -20.46
C GLU A 194 -15.48 -3.27 -20.76
N LEU A 195 -14.96 -2.52 -19.80
CA LEU A 195 -14.84 -1.07 -19.84
C LEU A 195 -13.40 -0.69 -19.49
N SER A 196 -12.83 0.24 -20.24
CA SER A 196 -11.52 0.80 -19.90
C SER A 196 -11.65 1.87 -18.81
N SER A 197 -10.55 2.13 -18.08
CA SER A 197 -10.50 3.17 -17.04
C SER A 197 -10.92 4.55 -17.57
N LYS A 198 -10.58 4.88 -18.82
CA LYS A 198 -11.03 6.12 -19.49
C LYS A 198 -12.55 6.16 -19.72
N GLN A 199 -13.13 5.05 -20.17
CA GLN A 199 -14.59 4.97 -20.36
C GLN A 199 -15.34 5.06 -19.03
N ILE A 200 -14.79 4.45 -17.97
CA ILE A 200 -15.32 4.56 -16.60
C ILE A 200 -15.25 6.02 -16.13
N GLN A 201 -14.12 6.69 -16.34
CA GLN A 201 -13.94 8.10 -16.02
C GLN A 201 -14.98 9.00 -16.72
N GLU A 202 -15.21 8.79 -18.02
CA GLU A 202 -16.19 9.54 -18.81
C GLU A 202 -17.63 9.27 -18.33
N MET A 203 -18.00 8.00 -18.11
CA MET A 203 -19.35 7.62 -17.69
C MET A 203 -19.69 8.05 -16.25
N LEU A 204 -18.70 8.04 -15.36
CA LEU A 204 -18.87 8.50 -13.97
C LEU A 204 -18.70 10.02 -13.81
N GLY A 205 -18.33 10.73 -14.89
CA GLY A 205 -18.11 12.17 -14.85
C GLY A 205 -16.99 12.56 -13.88
N LEU A 206 -15.90 11.78 -13.88
CA LEU A 206 -14.69 11.99 -13.08
C LEU A 206 -13.65 12.86 -13.81
N THR A 207 -14.04 13.50 -14.92
CA THR A 207 -13.19 14.44 -15.64
C THR A 207 -13.09 15.76 -14.91
N ASN A 208 -11.86 16.23 -14.68
CA ASN A 208 -11.62 17.61 -14.24
C ASN A 208 -12.20 18.57 -15.29
N PRO A 209 -13.05 19.56 -14.90
CA PRO A 209 -13.52 20.60 -15.82
C PRO A 209 -12.42 21.53 -16.35
N SER A 210 -11.13 21.27 -16.07
CA SER A 210 -10.02 22.16 -16.43
C SER A 210 -9.47 21.98 -17.85
N ALA A 211 -10.01 21.07 -18.67
CA ALA A 211 -9.51 20.84 -20.02
C ALA A 211 -10.32 21.49 -21.16
N SER A 212 -11.41 22.23 -20.89
CA SER A 212 -12.24 22.83 -21.95
C SER A 212 -12.92 24.16 -21.62
N GLY A 213 -12.22 25.06 -20.93
CA GLY A 213 -12.65 26.46 -20.75
C GLY A 213 -11.81 27.43 -21.61
N PRO A 214 -12.43 28.38 -22.35
CA PRO A 214 -11.68 29.43 -23.03
C PRO A 214 -10.93 30.31 -22.02
N GLN A 215 -9.68 30.64 -22.36
CA GLN A 215 -8.74 31.47 -21.58
C GLN A 215 -9.41 32.75 -21.04
N GLY A 216 -9.27 33.02 -19.73
CA GLY A 216 -9.43 34.40 -19.24
C GLY A 216 -9.98 34.65 -17.84
N ARG A 217 -10.16 33.66 -16.95
CA ARG A 217 -10.55 33.95 -15.55
C ARG A 217 -9.60 33.34 -14.54
N PRO A 218 -9.17 34.10 -13.50
CA PRO A 218 -8.37 33.53 -12.41
C PRO A 218 -9.18 32.44 -11.70
N ALA A 219 -8.59 31.26 -11.60
CA ALA A 219 -9.19 30.12 -10.94
C ALA A 219 -9.39 30.44 -9.45
N ALA A 220 -10.64 30.35 -8.98
CA ALA A 220 -10.92 30.24 -7.56
C ALA A 220 -10.22 28.98 -7.01
N PRO A 221 -9.76 28.97 -5.75
CA PRO A 221 -9.20 27.78 -5.14
C PRO A 221 -10.23 26.65 -5.26
N GLN A 222 -9.89 25.61 -6.03
CA GLN A 222 -10.76 24.47 -6.26
C GLN A 222 -10.88 23.67 -4.98
N ASP A 223 -12.12 23.45 -4.54
CA ASP A 223 -12.40 22.48 -3.48
C ASP A 223 -12.01 21.08 -3.99
N PRO A 224 -11.16 20.31 -3.30
CA PRO A 224 -10.81 18.92 -3.63
C PRO A 224 -12.00 17.94 -3.54
N ALA A 225 -13.21 18.45 -3.31
CA ALA A 225 -14.43 17.68 -3.08
C ALA A 225 -15.00 16.99 -4.34
N VAL A 226 -14.64 17.42 -5.55
CA VAL A 226 -15.25 16.90 -6.79
C VAL A 226 -14.71 15.51 -7.18
N THR A 227 -13.49 15.17 -6.77
CA THR A 227 -12.77 13.95 -7.16
C THR A 227 -13.12 12.70 -6.33
N CYS A 228 -14.01 12.80 -5.34
CA CYS A 228 -14.23 11.74 -4.35
C CYS A 228 -15.71 11.37 -4.12
N ARG A 229 -16.63 11.63 -5.06
CA ARG A 229 -18.07 11.28 -4.88
C ARG A 229 -18.33 9.80 -4.55
N PHE A 230 -17.47 8.91 -5.05
CA PHE A 230 -17.54 7.46 -4.84
C PHE A 230 -16.66 6.95 -3.68
N LEU A 231 -15.71 7.77 -3.22
CA LEU A 231 -14.76 7.45 -2.14
C LEU A 231 -14.82 8.55 -1.09
N GLN A 232 -15.54 8.32 0.00
CA GLN A 232 -15.75 9.34 1.04
C GLN A 232 -15.00 8.98 2.33
N PRO A 233 -14.52 9.97 3.11
CA PRO A 233 -13.93 9.70 4.42
C PRO A 233 -14.91 8.97 5.34
N VAL A 234 -14.45 7.92 6.04
CA VAL A 234 -15.28 7.09 6.93
C VAL A 234 -16.08 7.95 7.90
N HIS A 235 -15.45 8.90 8.58
CA HIS A 235 -16.14 9.77 9.56
C HIS A 235 -17.28 10.63 9.00
N LYS A 236 -17.41 10.76 7.68
CA LYS A 236 -18.49 11.52 7.03
C LYS A 236 -19.67 10.65 6.61
N VAL A 237 -19.42 9.37 6.32
CA VAL A 237 -20.40 8.48 5.68
C VAL A 237 -20.61 7.17 6.44
N ASP A 238 -20.08 7.03 7.65
CA ASP A 238 -20.14 5.82 8.47
C ASP A 238 -21.58 5.35 8.72
N MET A 239 -22.47 6.25 9.14
CA MET A 239 -23.89 5.95 9.37
C MET A 239 -24.57 5.55 8.05
N ASN A 240 -24.45 6.40 7.02
CA ASN A 240 -25.08 6.16 5.71
C ASN A 240 -24.61 4.84 5.07
N LEU A 241 -23.32 4.51 5.19
CA LEU A 241 -22.77 3.29 4.63
C LEU A 241 -23.16 2.07 5.46
N THR A 242 -23.24 2.20 6.79
CA THR A 242 -23.77 1.14 7.67
C THR A 242 -25.22 0.79 7.29
N ASP A 243 -26.06 1.79 7.08
CA ASP A 243 -27.45 1.61 6.67
C ASP A 243 -27.54 0.97 5.27
N LEU A 244 -26.77 1.49 4.30
CA LEU A 244 -26.72 0.95 2.94
C LEU A 244 -26.27 -0.53 2.94
N LEU A 245 -25.25 -0.88 3.73
CA LEU A 245 -24.81 -2.26 3.91
C LEU A 245 -25.92 -3.13 4.52
N GLY A 246 -26.64 -2.62 5.52
CA GLY A 246 -27.78 -3.31 6.15
C GLY A 246 -28.92 -3.58 5.16
N GLU A 247 -29.19 -2.62 4.28
CA GLU A 247 -30.25 -2.66 3.27
C GLU A 247 -29.91 -3.49 2.02
N LEU A 248 -28.68 -4.02 1.89
CA LEU A 248 -28.32 -4.83 0.72
C LEU A 248 -29.27 -6.02 0.54
N GLN A 249 -29.73 -6.24 -0.68
CA GLN A 249 -30.61 -7.36 -1.01
C GLN A 249 -29.93 -8.30 -2.02
N ARG A 250 -30.49 -9.50 -2.16
CA ARG A 250 -30.06 -10.47 -3.18
C ARG A 250 -30.22 -9.86 -4.57
N ASP A 251 -29.40 -10.33 -5.52
CA ASP A 251 -29.56 -9.95 -6.93
C ASP A 251 -31.02 -10.22 -7.36
N PRO A 252 -31.74 -9.20 -7.88
CA PRO A 252 -33.19 -9.30 -8.10
C PRO A 252 -33.56 -10.21 -9.26
N TRP A 253 -32.57 -10.73 -10.00
CA TRP A 253 -32.82 -11.54 -11.19
C TRP A 253 -33.12 -12.99 -10.81
N PRO A 254 -34.25 -13.55 -11.27
CA PRO A 254 -34.60 -14.93 -10.96
C PRO A 254 -33.61 -15.91 -11.60
N VAL A 255 -33.31 -16.98 -10.88
CA VAL A 255 -32.43 -18.07 -11.32
C VAL A 255 -33.29 -19.25 -11.79
N PRO A 256 -33.29 -19.59 -13.09
CA PRO A 256 -34.06 -20.73 -13.59
C PRO A 256 -33.61 -22.05 -12.97
N GLN A 257 -34.51 -23.03 -12.92
CA GLN A 257 -34.19 -24.37 -12.41
C GLN A 257 -33.00 -24.98 -13.18
N GLY A 258 -32.04 -25.54 -12.43
CA GLY A 258 -30.82 -26.15 -13.00
C GLY A 258 -29.83 -25.14 -13.57
N LYS A 259 -29.99 -23.83 -13.30
CA LYS A 259 -29.04 -22.78 -13.68
C LYS A 259 -28.38 -22.18 -12.44
N ARG A 260 -27.22 -21.56 -12.65
CA ARG A 260 -26.53 -20.72 -11.65
C ARG A 260 -26.94 -19.25 -11.85
N PRO A 261 -26.87 -18.42 -10.80
CA PRO A 261 -27.03 -16.97 -10.95
C PRO A 261 -26.05 -16.40 -11.97
N LEU A 262 -26.47 -15.36 -12.69
CA LEU A 262 -25.56 -14.60 -13.55
C LEU A 262 -24.68 -13.73 -12.66
N ARG A 263 -23.39 -14.04 -12.58
CA ARG A 263 -22.45 -13.37 -11.68
C ARG A 263 -21.32 -12.74 -12.47
N SER A 264 -21.22 -11.42 -12.43
CA SER A 264 -20.32 -10.62 -13.26
C SER A 264 -19.02 -10.19 -12.54
N THR A 265 -18.41 -11.10 -11.77
CA THR A 265 -17.23 -10.83 -10.93
C THR A 265 -16.08 -10.18 -11.69
N GLY A 266 -15.76 -10.64 -12.90
CA GLY A 266 -14.68 -10.09 -13.71
C GLY A 266 -14.90 -8.61 -14.08
N ILE A 267 -16.13 -8.25 -14.46
CA ILE A 267 -16.49 -6.87 -14.78
C ILE A 267 -16.52 -6.01 -13.51
N ALA A 268 -17.03 -6.54 -12.39
CA ALA A 268 -17.04 -5.83 -11.11
C ALA A 268 -15.62 -5.47 -10.65
N LEU A 269 -14.68 -6.42 -10.73
CA LEU A 269 -13.29 -6.18 -10.39
C LEU A 269 -12.60 -5.23 -11.37
N SER A 270 -12.87 -5.36 -12.67
CA SER A 270 -12.34 -4.44 -13.69
C SER A 270 -12.80 -3.00 -13.46
N ILE A 271 -14.08 -2.80 -13.11
CA ILE A 271 -14.61 -1.47 -12.77
C ILE A 271 -13.99 -0.94 -11.48
N ALA A 272 -13.83 -1.77 -10.45
CA ALA A 272 -13.19 -1.39 -9.19
C ALA A 272 -11.74 -0.93 -9.40
N VAL A 273 -10.95 -1.70 -10.15
CA VAL A 273 -9.56 -1.34 -10.50
C VAL A 273 -9.52 -0.05 -11.31
N GLY A 274 -10.37 0.08 -12.35
CA GLY A 274 -10.42 1.28 -13.18
C GLY A 274 -10.85 2.53 -12.40
N LEU A 275 -11.76 2.39 -11.43
CA LEU A 275 -12.17 3.49 -10.53
C LEU A 275 -10.98 3.97 -9.69
N LEU A 276 -10.24 3.05 -9.07
CA LEU A 276 -9.08 3.39 -8.24
C LEU A 276 -7.92 3.96 -9.06
N GLU A 277 -7.68 3.44 -10.27
CA GLU A 277 -6.66 3.97 -11.18
C GLU A 277 -6.92 5.44 -11.53
N VAL A 278 -8.18 5.80 -11.81
CA VAL A 278 -8.55 7.18 -12.15
C VAL A 278 -8.42 8.12 -10.95
N ILE A 279 -8.70 7.66 -9.73
CA ILE A 279 -8.71 8.51 -8.53
C ILE A 279 -7.32 8.63 -7.87
N THR A 280 -6.48 7.60 -7.96
CA THR A 280 -5.15 7.58 -7.30
C THR A 280 -4.02 8.16 -8.14
N VAL A 281 -4.20 8.26 -9.47
CA VAL A 281 -3.22 8.82 -10.40
C VAL A 281 -3.32 10.35 -10.51
N THR A 282 -4.43 10.95 -10.03
CA THR A 282 -4.64 12.40 -9.97
C THR A 282 -4.20 12.98 -8.63
#